data_AF-A0A968D070-F1
#
_entry.id   AF-A0A968D070-F1
#
_cell.length_a   1.000
_cell.length_b   1.000
_cell.length_c   1.000
_cell.angle_alpha   90.00
_cell.angle_beta   90.00
_cell.angle_gamma   90.00
#
_symmetry.space_group_name_H-M   'P 1'
#
loop_
_entity.id
_entity.type
_entity.pdbx_description
1 polymer ?
#
loop_
_entity_poly.entity_id
_entity_poly.type
_entity_poly.pdbx_seq_one_letter_code
_entity_poly.pdbx_strand_id
1 'polypeptide(L)'
;APIALIDYERRPYYSKFDPNFRITFDEKLTTNKTRSLFPAHQGAPRRILAGHTILEIKFRHHLPSWFHRVIQSYGLRRVSISKICAGMETLGIDYDEN
;
A
#
# COMPACT_ATOMS: atom_id res chain seq x y z
N ALA A 1 -4.49 -20.78 6.65
CA ALA A 1 -3.29 -20.19 7.25
C ALA A 1 -2.80 -19.04 6.36
N PRO A 2 -2.19 -17.96 6.89
CA PRO A 2 -1.67 -16.88 6.04
C PRO A 2 -0.62 -17.45 5.09
N ILE A 3 -0.57 -16.92 3.86
CA ILE A 3 0.32 -17.43 2.81
C ILE A 3 1.36 -16.35 2.42
N ALA A 4 1.04 -15.08 2.65
CA ALA A 4 1.89 -13.93 2.39
C ALA A 4 1.85 -12.96 3.58
N LEU A 5 3.02 -12.53 4.04
CA LEU A 5 3.20 -11.38 4.93
C LEU A 5 3.55 -10.16 4.06
N ILE A 6 2.93 -9.02 4.36
CA ILE A 6 3.14 -7.76 3.66
C ILE A 6 3.61 -6.72 4.66
N ASP A 7 4.82 -6.23 4.46
CA ASP A 7 5.43 -5.21 5.31
C ASP A 7 5.65 -3.92 4.52
N TYR A 8 5.50 -2.78 5.18
CA TYR A 8 5.66 -1.45 4.59
C TYR A 8 5.90 -0.39 5.66
N GLU A 9 6.57 0.69 5.28
CA GLU A 9 6.72 1.88 6.11
C GLU A 9 5.56 2.85 5.80
N ARG A 10 4.76 3.19 6.80
CA ARG A 10 3.61 4.11 6.64
C ARG A 10 3.90 5.47 7.27
N ARG A 11 3.77 6.52 6.47
CA ARG A 11 3.72 7.92 6.93
C ARG A 11 2.31 8.50 6.82
N PRO A 12 1.57 8.65 7.93
CA PRO A 12 0.27 9.28 7.93
C PRO A 12 0.37 10.81 8.04
N TYR A 13 -0.51 11.51 7.34
CA TYR A 13 -0.76 12.94 7.51
C TYR A 13 -2.25 13.20 7.69
N TYR A 14 -2.56 14.06 8.64
CA TYR A 14 -3.91 14.49 8.98
C TYR A 14 -4.05 15.98 8.72
N SER A 15 -5.20 16.41 8.20
CA SER A 15 -5.49 17.82 8.10
C SER A 15 -5.85 18.40 9.46
N LYS A 16 -5.30 19.57 9.77
CA LYS A 16 -5.66 20.36 10.95
C LYS A 16 -7.04 21.02 10.81
N PHE A 17 -7.55 21.14 9.58
CA PHE A 17 -8.76 21.91 9.25
C PHE A 17 -9.93 21.02 8.78
N ASP A 18 -9.65 19.80 8.32
CA ASP A 18 -10.65 18.84 7.88
C ASP A 18 -10.33 17.45 8.46
N PRO A 19 -10.95 17.05 9.57
CA PRO A 19 -10.65 15.76 10.20
C PRO A 19 -11.03 14.55 9.34
N ASN A 20 -11.85 14.74 8.30
CA ASN A 20 -12.21 13.67 7.37
C ASN A 20 -11.18 13.50 6.25
N PHE A 21 -10.28 14.48 6.05
CA PHE A 21 -9.23 14.42 5.06
C PHE A 21 -7.93 13.90 5.66
N ARG A 22 -7.53 12.70 5.23
CA ARG A 22 -6.26 12.07 5.63
C ARG A 22 -5.57 11.47 4.43
N ILE A 23 -4.25 11.50 4.45
CA ILE A 23 -3.41 10.86 3.45
C ILE A 23 -2.39 9.96 4.14
N THR A 24 -2.02 8.87 3.48
CA THR A 24 -0.89 8.04 3.92
C THR A 24 0.03 7.75 2.75
N PHE A 25 1.32 7.78 3.01
CA PHE A 25 2.34 7.26 2.10
C PHE A 25 2.77 5.90 2.62
N ASP A 26 2.57 4.87 1.80
CA ASP A 26 3.07 3.53 2.09
C ASP A 26 4.27 3.26 1.18
N GLU A 27 5.43 3.09 1.80
CA GLU A 27 6.75 2.99 1.17
C GLU A 27 7.43 1.66 1.49
N LYS A 28 8.43 1.32 0.67
CA LYS A 28 9.25 0.12 0.85
C LYS A 28 8.41 -1.15 1.06
N LEU A 29 7.34 -1.30 0.28
CA LEU A 29 6.50 -2.48 0.36
C LEU A 29 7.32 -3.73 0.06
N THR A 30 7.20 -4.71 0.93
CA THR A 30 7.84 -6.00 0.80
C THR A 30 6.89 -7.13 1.12
N THR A 31 7.21 -8.32 0.61
CA THR A 31 6.46 -9.52 0.90
C THR A 31 7.38 -10.70 1.18
N ASN A 32 6.91 -11.58 2.05
CA ASN A 32 7.52 -12.86 2.36
C ASN A 32 6.45 -13.95 2.40
N LYS A 33 6.78 -15.13 1.85
CA LYS A 33 5.94 -16.32 2.01
C LYS A 33 6.11 -16.85 3.43
N THR A 34 5.05 -16.85 4.22
CA THR A 34 5.08 -17.33 5.60
C THR A 34 3.69 -17.76 6.06
N ARG A 35 3.66 -18.72 6.98
CA ARG A 35 2.46 -19.16 7.71
C ARG A 35 2.33 -18.57 9.12
N SER A 36 3.30 -17.76 9.53
CA SER A 36 3.35 -17.05 10.82
C SER A 36 3.46 -15.55 10.62
N LEU A 37 2.81 -14.77 11.50
CA LEU A 37 2.95 -13.31 11.55
C LEU A 37 4.32 -12.86 12.06
N PHE A 38 4.98 -13.70 12.88
CA PHE A 38 6.29 -13.41 13.45
C PHE A 38 7.22 -14.63 13.20
N PRO A 39 7.76 -14.76 11.98
CA PRO A 39 8.63 -15.89 11.65
C PRO A 39 10.00 -15.68 12.30
N ALA A 40 10.50 -16.67 13.05
CA ALA A 40 11.83 -16.63 13.68
C ALA A 40 12.97 -16.53 12.63
N HIS A 41 12.74 -17.10 11.44
CA HIS A 41 13.61 -16.97 10.28
C HIS A 41 12.76 -16.54 9.09
N GLN A 42 13.03 -15.35 8.57
CA GLN A 42 12.44 -14.86 7.34
C GLN A 42 13.44 -15.06 6.21
N GLY A 43 12.98 -15.60 5.08
CA GLY A 43 13.74 -15.49 3.84
C GLY A 43 13.97 -14.02 3.46
N ALA A 44 14.77 -13.78 2.43
CA ALA A 44 14.97 -12.41 1.94
C ALA A 44 13.64 -11.85 1.39
N PRO A 45 13.11 -10.74 1.96
CA PRO A 45 11.87 -10.13 1.50
C PRO A 45 11.97 -9.72 0.03
N ARG A 46 10.91 -10.01 -0.73
CA ARG A 46 10.77 -9.52 -2.10
C ARG A 46 10.12 -8.15 -2.09
N ARG A 47 10.65 -7.21 -2.87
CA ARG A 47 10.05 -5.88 -3.00
C ARG A 47 8.79 -5.96 -3.86
N ILE A 48 7.74 -5.30 -3.39
CA ILE A 48 6.51 -5.07 -4.14
C ILE A 48 6.61 -3.65 -4.72
N LEU A 49 6.34 -3.48 -6.02
CA LEU A 49 6.33 -2.17 -6.69
C LEU A 49 7.60 -1.33 -6.40
N ALA A 50 8.77 -1.94 -6.60
CA ALA A 50 10.03 -1.27 -6.35
C ALA A 50 10.11 0.10 -7.07
N GLY A 51 10.58 1.12 -6.34
CA GLY A 51 10.68 2.49 -6.85
C GLY A 51 9.37 3.30 -6.82
N HIS A 52 8.27 2.71 -6.36
CA HIS A 52 6.99 3.40 -6.24
C HIS A 52 6.56 3.56 -4.77
N THR A 53 5.75 4.58 -4.53
CA THR A 53 5.09 4.86 -3.25
C THR A 53 3.59 4.86 -3.46
N ILE A 54 2.84 4.19 -2.60
CA ILE A 54 1.37 4.24 -2.64
C ILE A 54 0.92 5.45 -1.83
N LEU A 55 0.33 6.43 -2.51
CA LEU A 55 -0.42 7.50 -1.86
C LEU A 55 -1.89 7.08 -1.74
N GLU A 56 -2.33 6.86 -0.51
CA GLU A 56 -3.74 6.61 -0.19
C GLU A 56 -4.37 7.91 0.34
N ILE A 57 -5.51 8.29 -0.24
CA ILE A 57 -6.23 9.51 0.10
C ILE A 57 -7.63 9.11 0.58
N LYS A 58 -8.02 9.56 1.77
CA LYS A 58 -9.35 9.31 2.33
C LYS A 58 -10.02 10.64 2.64
N PHE A 59 -11.27 10.76 2.22
CA PHE A 59 -12.15 11.91 2.42
C PHE A 59 -13.60 11.42 2.52
N ARG A 60 -14.48 12.22 3.11
CA ARG A 60 -15.88 11.84 3.32
C ARG A 60 -16.78 12.13 2.12
N HIS A 61 -16.74 13.36 1.61
CA HIS A 61 -17.65 13.83 0.56
C HIS A 61 -16.93 14.22 -0.73
N HIS A 62 -15.91 15.07 -0.62
CA HIS A 62 -15.14 15.52 -1.77
C HIS A 62 -13.65 15.64 -1.43
N LEU A 63 -12.82 15.54 -2.45
CA LEU A 63 -11.40 15.87 -2.33
C LEU A 63 -11.22 17.39 -2.25
N PRO A 64 -10.42 17.92 -1.30
CA PRO A 64 -10.14 19.36 -1.25
C PRO A 64 -9.51 19.87 -2.56
N SER A 65 -9.99 21.00 -3.08
CA SER A 65 -9.56 21.56 -4.37
C SER A 65 -8.06 21.89 -4.43
N TRP A 66 -7.45 22.23 -3.29
CA TRP A 66 -6.01 22.45 -3.22
C TRP A 66 -5.24 21.14 -3.42
N PHE A 67 -5.75 20.00 -2.93
CA PHE A 67 -5.11 18.69 -3.11
C PHE A 67 -5.34 18.15 -4.52
N HIS A 68 -6.47 18.49 -5.15
CA HIS A 68 -6.69 18.19 -6.57
C HIS A 68 -5.57 18.78 -7.45
N ARG A 69 -5.13 20.02 -7.15
CA ARG A 69 -3.99 20.64 -7.84
C ARG A 69 -2.69 19.88 -7.60
N VAL A 70 -2.44 19.40 -6.38
CA VAL A 70 -1.26 18.56 -6.08
C VAL A 70 -1.25 17.30 -6.94
N ILE A 71 -2.36 16.58 -7.02
CA ILE A 71 -2.48 15.38 -7.87
C ILE A 71 -2.10 15.70 -9.32
N GLN A 72 -2.61 16.81 -9.87
CA GLN A 72 -2.36 17.24 -11.24
C GLN A 72 -0.90 17.67 -11.45
N SER A 73 -0.34 18.50 -10.57
CA SER A 73 1.03 19.01 -10.68
C SER A 73 2.08 17.90 -10.65
N TYR A 74 1.85 16.84 -9.89
CA TYR A 74 2.77 15.71 -9.79
C TYR A 74 2.40 14.55 -10.74
N GLY A 75 1.39 14.71 -11.60
CA GLY A 75 0.96 13.68 -12.56
C GLY A 75 0.57 12.36 -11.88
N LEU A 76 0.00 12.43 -10.67
CA LEU A 76 -0.31 11.23 -9.90
C LEU A 76 -1.40 10.42 -10.60
N ARG A 77 -1.13 9.12 -10.77
CA ARG A 77 -2.06 8.20 -11.42
C ARG A 77 -2.95 7.53 -10.37
N ARG A 78 -4.26 7.66 -10.54
CA ARG A 78 -5.23 6.91 -9.75
C ARG A 78 -5.25 5.46 -10.22
N VAL A 79 -4.90 4.54 -9.32
CA VAL A 79 -4.92 3.10 -9.57
C VAL A 79 -5.67 2.41 -8.44
N SER A 80 -6.38 1.32 -8.77
CA SER A 80 -6.86 0.39 -7.75
C SER A 80 -5.72 -0.58 -7.42
N ILE A 81 -5.41 -0.74 -6.14
CA ILE A 81 -4.33 -1.64 -5.71
C ILE A 81 -4.69 -2.34 -4.41
N SER A 82 -4.54 -3.66 -4.43
CA SER A 82 -4.52 -4.50 -3.22
C SER A 82 -3.08 -4.90 -2.93
N LYS A 83 -2.57 -4.51 -1.75
CA LYS A 83 -1.21 -4.86 -1.32
C LYS A 83 -1.02 -6.38 -1.19
N ILE A 84 -2.08 -7.09 -0.79
CA ILE A 84 -2.07 -8.56 -0.68
C ILE A 84 -1.99 -9.20 -2.05
N CYS A 85 -2.83 -8.79 -3.01
CA CYS A 85 -2.80 -9.36 -4.36
C CYS A 85 -1.45 -9.09 -5.02
N ALA A 86 -0.93 -7.87 -4.94
CA ALA A 86 0.39 -7.52 -5.47
C ALA A 86 1.53 -8.32 -4.79
N GLY A 87 1.42 -8.58 -3.48
CA GLY A 87 2.36 -9.44 -2.77
C GLY A 87 2.29 -10.91 -3.19
N MET A 88 1.09 -11.46 -3.34
CA MET A 88 0.88 -12.83 -3.80
C MET A 88 1.39 -13.04 -5.22
N GLU A 89 1.12 -12.09 -6.13
CA GLU A 89 1.67 -12.07 -7.48
C GLU A 89 3.21 -12.03 -7.47
N THR A 90 3.81 -11.17 -6.63
CA THR A 90 5.27 -11.10 -6.45
C THR A 90 5.88 -12.41 -5.91
N LEU A 91 5.10 -13.16 -5.13
CA LEU A 91 5.49 -14.47 -4.61
C LEU A 91 5.21 -15.63 -5.58
N GLY A 92 4.51 -15.38 -6.70
CA GLY A 92 4.05 -16.43 -7.62
C GLY A 92 3.07 -17.39 -6.97
N ILE A 93 2.20 -16.89 -6.08
CA ILE A 93 1.14 -17.68 -5.46
C ILE A 93 -0.13 -17.48 -6.28
N ASP A 94 -0.48 -18.46 -7.10
CA ASP A 94 -1.77 -18.48 -7.79
C ASP A 94 -2.89 -18.87 -6.81
N TYR A 95 -4.05 -18.26 -6.98
CA TYR A 95 -5.28 -18.76 -6.38
C TYR A 95 -5.70 -20.00 -7.18
N ASP A 96 -5.43 -21.20 -6.66
CA ASP A 96 -6.17 -22.37 -7.11
C ASP A 96 -7.63 -22.18 -6.67
N GLU A 97 -8.52 -21.94 -7.64
CA GLU A 97 -9.96 -22.10 -7.46
C GLU A 97 -10.25 -23.59 -7.24
N ASN A 98 -10.20 -24.05 -6.00
CA ASN A 98 -10.79 -25.31 -5.56
C ASN A 98 -11.85 -25.03 -4.49
#